data_AF-X1FM12-F1
#
_entry.id   AF-X1FM12-F1
#
_cell.length_a   1.000
_cell.length_b   1.000
_cell.length_c   1.000
_cell.angle_alpha   90.00
_cell.angle_beta   90.00
_cell.angle_gamma   90.00
#
_symmetry.space_group_name_H-M   'P 1'
#
loop_
_entity.id
_entity.type
_entity.pdbx_description
1 polymer ?
#
loop_
_entity_poly.entity_id
_entity_poly.type
_entity_poly.pdbx_seq_one_letter_code
_entity_poly.pdbx_strand_id
1 'polypeptide(L)'
;MEDVKDSTLLRKIFPELSNYIKLIASSPIRRRATVGGNIVNASPTGDMTIIFLALNASITLSNGKSSREVSLRDFFKGYKDLDMNEGEILEAVSFSLPEERQFFNFEKVSRRKHMDIASVNSAIHIQAENGTVQNAHLSA
;
A
#
# COMPACT_ATOMS: atom_id res chain seq x y z
N MET A 1 -4.06 8.85 -7.49
CA MET A 1 -3.43 8.73 -6.15
C MET A 1 -3.64 9.98 -5.29
N GLU A 2 -3.78 11.17 -5.88
CA GLU A 2 -4.25 12.35 -5.13
C GLU A 2 -5.61 12.08 -4.46
N ASP A 3 -6.49 11.35 -5.13
CA ASP A 3 -7.78 10.84 -4.65
C ASP A 3 -7.65 10.05 -3.33
N VAL A 4 -6.59 9.24 -3.18
CA VAL A 4 -6.27 8.54 -1.91
C VAL A 4 -5.78 9.53 -0.86
N LYS A 5 -4.88 10.45 -1.23
CA LYS A 5 -4.34 11.49 -0.32
C LYS A 5 -5.45 12.37 0.26
N ASP A 6 -6.44 12.70 -0.57
CA ASP A 6 -7.50 13.67 -0.27
C ASP A 6 -8.79 13.01 0.24
N SER A 7 -8.85 11.68 0.28
CA SER A 7 -9.99 10.93 0.80
C SER A 7 -10.24 11.29 2.26
N THR A 8 -11.41 11.87 2.52
CA THR A 8 -11.85 12.22 3.88
C THR A 8 -12.08 10.99 4.74
N LEU A 9 -12.55 9.89 4.15
CA LEU A 9 -12.71 8.61 4.82
C LEU A 9 -11.36 8.06 5.29
N LEU A 10 -10.39 7.94 4.37
CA LEU A 10 -9.10 7.36 4.70
C LEU A 10 -8.30 8.23 5.67
N ARG A 11 -8.44 9.57 5.61
CA ARG A 11 -7.79 10.47 6.57
C ARG A 11 -8.37 10.41 7.98
N LYS A 12 -9.63 9.99 8.15
CA LYS A 12 -10.18 9.72 9.49
C LYS A 12 -9.56 8.46 10.10
N ILE A 13 -9.29 7.47 9.27
CA ILE A 13 -8.71 6.18 9.68
C ILE A 13 -7.20 6.31 9.87
N PHE A 14 -6.52 7.02 8.97
CA PHE A 14 -5.08 7.24 8.95
C PHE A 14 -4.79 8.75 8.92
N PRO A 15 -4.72 9.42 10.08
CA PRO A 15 -4.55 10.87 10.15
C PRO A 15 -3.32 11.40 9.39
N GLU A 16 -2.24 10.63 9.40
CA GLU A 16 -0.98 10.97 8.73
C GLU A 16 -0.92 10.60 7.24
N LEU A 17 -1.97 9.99 6.68
CA LEU A 17 -1.99 9.50 5.29
C LEU A 17 -1.57 10.59 4.29
N SER A 18 -2.07 11.80 4.46
CA SER A 18 -1.73 12.88 3.54
C SER A 18 -0.24 13.24 3.57
N ASN A 19 0.43 13.06 4.71
CA ASN A 19 1.86 13.28 4.84
C ASN A 19 2.65 12.14 4.19
N TYR A 20 2.22 10.89 4.36
CA TYR A 20 2.81 9.73 3.69
C TYR A 20 2.74 9.83 2.17
N ILE A 21 1.55 10.11 1.61
CA ILE A 21 1.38 10.18 0.15
C ILE A 21 2.17 11.35 -0.47
N LYS A 22 2.44 12.43 0.27
CA LYS A 22 3.31 13.54 -0.20
C LYS A 22 4.78 13.12 -0.39
N LEU A 23 5.23 12.03 0.23
CA LEU A 23 6.57 11.47 0.03
C LEU A 23 6.67 10.66 -1.28
N ILE A 24 5.52 10.32 -1.87
CA ILE A 24 5.43 9.51 -3.08
C ILE A 24 5.37 10.42 -4.32
N ALA A 25 6.43 10.41 -5.12
CA ALA A 25 6.54 11.13 -6.37
C ALA A 25 6.18 12.64 -6.29
N SER A 26 5.93 13.27 -7.45
CA SER A 26 5.44 14.65 -7.56
C SER A 26 3.92 14.69 -7.74
N SER A 27 3.28 15.84 -7.51
CA SER A 27 1.83 15.99 -7.66
C SER A 27 1.32 15.66 -9.09
N PRO A 28 1.98 16.07 -10.19
CA PRO A 28 1.57 15.66 -11.53
C PRO A 28 1.60 14.14 -11.74
N ILE A 29 2.60 13.45 -11.17
CA ILE A 29 2.68 11.98 -11.24
C ILE A 29 1.53 11.36 -10.45
N ARG A 30 1.29 11.80 -9.20
CA ARG A 30 0.20 11.26 -8.36
C ARG A 30 -1.21 11.49 -8.91
N ARG A 31 -1.41 12.53 -9.73
CA ARG A 31 -2.68 12.77 -10.43
C ARG A 31 -2.96 11.74 -11.52
N ARG A 32 -1.92 11.23 -12.19
CA ARG A 32 -2.06 10.20 -13.23
C ARG A 32 -1.92 8.78 -12.70
N ALA A 33 -1.22 8.61 -11.58
CA ALA A 33 -0.93 7.30 -11.02
C ALA A 33 -2.13 6.70 -10.30
N THR A 34 -2.35 5.40 -10.48
CA THR A 34 -3.37 4.60 -9.78
C THR A 34 -2.70 3.73 -8.71
N VAL A 35 -3.48 3.29 -7.72
CA VAL A 35 -3.01 2.33 -6.71
C VAL A 35 -2.66 1.00 -7.37
N GLY A 36 -3.59 0.47 -8.19
CA GLY A 36 -3.38 -0.80 -8.89
C GLY A 36 -2.16 -0.77 -9.81
N GLY A 37 -1.95 0.32 -10.56
CA GLY A 37 -0.77 0.48 -11.41
C GLY A 37 0.54 0.53 -10.63
N ASN A 38 0.55 1.09 -9.42
CA ASN A 38 1.75 1.07 -8.58
C ASN A 38 2.09 -0.34 -8.08
N ILE A 39 1.07 -1.10 -7.66
CA ILE A 39 1.20 -2.49 -7.18
C ILE A 39 1.67 -3.40 -8.33
N VAL A 40 0.97 -3.37 -9.48
CA VAL A 40 1.28 -4.20 -10.66
C VAL A 40 2.62 -3.84 -11.31
N ASN A 41 3.12 -2.61 -11.12
CA ASN A 41 4.49 -2.26 -11.56
C ASN A 41 5.57 -3.09 -10.83
N ALA A 42 5.24 -3.73 -9.70
CA ALA A 42 6.10 -4.71 -9.02
C ALA A 42 7.52 -4.21 -8.72
N SER A 43 7.64 -2.93 -8.37
CA SER A 43 8.90 -2.35 -7.93
C SER A 43 9.16 -2.74 -6.47
N PRO A 44 10.32 -3.30 -6.12
CA PRO A 44 10.68 -3.60 -4.73
C PRO A 44 10.59 -2.38 -3.82
N THR A 45 10.87 -1.19 -4.35
CA THR A 45 10.81 0.10 -3.63
C THR A 45 9.47 0.83 -3.80
N GLY A 46 8.39 0.11 -4.14
CA GLY A 46 7.07 0.70 -4.38
C GLY A 46 6.40 1.14 -3.08
N ASP A 47 6.31 2.46 -2.86
CA ASP A 47 5.77 3.02 -1.61
C ASP A 47 4.34 2.54 -1.28
N MET A 48 3.43 2.46 -2.26
CA MET A 48 2.05 1.99 -2.00
C MET A 48 2.01 0.49 -1.70
N THR A 49 2.85 -0.30 -2.37
CA THR A 49 2.98 -1.74 -2.13
C THR A 49 3.35 -2.01 -0.67
N ILE A 50 4.35 -1.30 -0.16
CA ILE A 50 4.80 -1.43 1.24
C ILE A 50 3.68 -1.05 2.22
N ILE A 51 2.97 0.06 1.96
CA ILE A 51 1.82 0.49 2.78
C ILE A 51 0.74 -0.60 2.84
N PHE A 52 0.33 -1.17 1.71
CA PHE A 52 -0.75 -2.16 1.68
C PHE A 52 -0.32 -3.53 2.20
N LEU A 53 0.95 -3.91 2.05
CA LEU A 53 1.49 -5.12 2.67
C LEU A 53 1.46 -5.03 4.20
N ALA A 54 1.82 -3.87 4.77
CA ALA A 54 1.71 -3.64 6.20
C ALA A 54 0.26 -3.63 6.70
N LEU A 55 -0.71 -3.27 5.84
CA LEU A 55 -2.14 -3.37 6.17
C LEU A 55 -2.72 -4.78 5.98
N ASN A 56 -1.87 -5.78 5.70
CA ASN A 56 -2.26 -7.16 5.43
C ASN A 56 -3.36 -7.25 4.34
N ALA A 57 -3.22 -6.45 3.28
CA ALA A 57 -4.23 -6.31 2.25
C ALA A 57 -4.38 -7.58 1.38
N SER A 58 -5.56 -7.74 0.79
CA SER A 58 -5.83 -8.60 -0.35
C SER A 58 -6.10 -7.77 -1.60
N ILE A 59 -5.99 -8.40 -2.76
CA ILE A 59 -6.31 -7.81 -4.06
C ILE A 59 -7.30 -8.69 -4.81
N THR A 60 -8.17 -8.05 -5.58
CA THR A 60 -9.07 -8.74 -6.51
C THR A 60 -8.49 -8.64 -7.91
N LEU A 61 -8.24 -9.78 -8.53
CA LEU A 61 -7.82 -9.91 -9.92
C LEU A 61 -9.02 -10.36 -10.75
N SER A 62 -9.24 -9.72 -11.90
CA SER A 62 -10.39 -9.99 -12.75
C SER A 62 -10.01 -9.94 -14.22
N ASN A 63 -10.60 -10.79 -15.05
CA ASN A 63 -10.47 -10.74 -16.51
C ASN A 63 -11.78 -10.27 -17.20
N GLY A 64 -12.72 -9.72 -16.42
CA GLY A 64 -14.04 -9.31 -16.88
C GLY A 64 -15.08 -10.42 -17.00
N LYS A 65 -14.69 -11.70 -16.84
CA LYS A 65 -15.60 -12.86 -16.81
C LYS A 65 -15.61 -13.55 -15.45
N SER A 66 -14.45 -13.65 -14.83
CA SER A 66 -14.24 -14.24 -13.51
C SER A 66 -13.31 -13.34 -12.70
N SER A 67 -13.49 -13.36 -11.37
CA SER A 67 -12.58 -12.72 -10.43
C SER A 67 -12.08 -13.71 -9.38
N ARG A 68 -10.91 -13.42 -8.84
CA ARG A 68 -10.32 -14.15 -7.71
C ARG A 68 -9.67 -13.18 -6.74
N GLU A 69 -9.68 -13.53 -5.47
CA GLU A 69 -8.97 -12.78 -4.43
C GLU A 69 -7.63 -13.46 -4.12
N VAL A 70 -6.59 -12.66 -3.94
CA VAL A 70 -5.24 -13.11 -3.58
C VAL A 70 -4.72 -12.21 -2.46
N SER A 71 -4.06 -12.79 -1.46
CA SER A 71 -3.32 -11.96 -0.49
C SER A 71 -2.25 -11.17 -1.22
N LEU A 72 -2.11 -9.87 -0.91
CA LEU A 72 -1.09 -9.05 -1.54
C LEU A 72 0.33 -9.58 -1.27
N ARG A 73 0.54 -10.27 -0.13
CA ARG A 73 1.81 -10.91 0.21
C ARG A 73 2.16 -12.04 -0.76
N ASP A 74 1.15 -12.80 -1.19
CA ASP A 74 1.34 -13.95 -2.07
C ASP A 74 1.31 -13.57 -3.55
N PHE A 75 0.93 -12.32 -3.87
CA PHE A 75 0.89 -11.79 -5.22
C PHE A 75 2.27 -11.61 -5.84
N PHE A 76 3.29 -11.27 -5.04
CA PHE A 76 4.66 -11.11 -5.54
C PHE A 76 5.42 -12.43 -5.42
N LYS A 77 5.77 -13.05 -6.55
CA LYS A 77 6.56 -14.29 -6.59
C LYS A 77 8.07 -14.02 -6.72
N GLY A 78 8.43 -12.83 -7.22
CA GLY A 78 9.81 -12.41 -7.40
C GLY A 78 9.91 -11.00 -8.00
N TYR A 79 11.11 -10.62 -8.43
CA TYR A 79 11.31 -9.32 -9.08
C TYR A 79 10.57 -9.27 -10.43
N LYS A 80 9.53 -8.44 -10.49
CA LYS A 80 8.61 -8.34 -11.66
C LYS A 80 7.94 -9.66 -12.03
N ASP A 81 7.82 -10.57 -11.07
CA ASP A 81 7.11 -11.83 -11.22
C ASP A 81 5.91 -11.81 -10.28
N LEU A 82 4.72 -11.95 -10.86
CA LEU A 82 3.43 -11.72 -10.22
C LEU A 82 2.55 -12.95 -10.38
N ASP A 83 1.77 -13.26 -9.34
CA ASP A 83 0.66 -14.22 -9.39
C ASP A 83 -0.51 -13.62 -10.19
N MET A 84 -0.29 -13.41 -11.49
CA MET A 84 -1.24 -12.76 -12.40
C MET A 84 -1.29 -13.53 -13.71
N ASN A 85 -2.49 -13.99 -14.08
CA ASN A 85 -2.72 -14.69 -15.34
C ASN A 85 -2.87 -13.70 -16.50
N GLU A 86 -2.67 -14.18 -17.73
CA GLU A 86 -2.87 -13.38 -18.93
C GLU A 86 -4.31 -12.83 -18.98
N GLY A 87 -4.44 -11.52 -19.23
CA GLY A 87 -5.71 -10.82 -19.30
C GLY A 87 -6.34 -10.47 -17.95
N GLU A 88 -5.74 -10.85 -16.82
CA GLU A 88 -6.16 -10.33 -15.51
C GLU A 88 -5.76 -8.86 -15.36
N ILE A 89 -6.61 -8.11 -14.68
CA ILE A 89 -6.36 -6.75 -14.18
C ILE A 89 -6.55 -6.72 -12.67
N LEU A 90 -5.78 -5.86 -11.99
CA LEU A 90 -6.03 -5.55 -10.58
C LEU A 90 -7.24 -4.62 -10.50
N GLU A 91 -8.36 -5.16 -10.04
CA GLU A 91 -9.64 -4.48 -9.95
C GLU A 91 -9.79 -3.71 -8.63
N ALA A 92 -9.41 -4.34 -7.51
CA ALA A 92 -9.55 -3.76 -6.17
C ALA A 92 -8.40 -4.13 -5.24
N VAL A 93 -8.19 -3.30 -4.22
CA VAL A 93 -7.34 -3.57 -3.06
C VAL A 93 -8.21 -3.44 -1.83
N SER A 94 -8.17 -4.43 -0.95
CA SER A 94 -9.02 -4.54 0.23
C SER A 94 -8.18 -4.81 1.46
N PHE A 95 -8.54 -4.21 2.60
CA PHE A 95 -7.89 -4.43 3.88
C PHE A 95 -8.91 -4.17 5.00
N SER A 96 -8.72 -4.81 6.14
CA SER A 96 -9.56 -4.55 7.32
C SER A 96 -9.28 -3.17 7.88
N LEU A 97 -10.34 -2.42 8.20
CA LEU A 97 -10.18 -1.11 8.79
C LEU A 97 -9.54 -1.23 10.18
N PRO A 98 -8.56 -0.37 10.51
CA PRO A 98 -8.05 -0.28 11.86
C PRO A 98 -9.15 0.06 12.86
N GLU A 99 -9.32 -0.79 13.86
CA GLU A 99 -10.21 -0.58 15.00
C GLU A 99 -9.52 0.24 16.10
N GLU A 100 -10.18 0.41 17.25
CA GLU A 100 -9.56 1.04 18.41
C GLU A 100 -8.22 0.38 18.75
N ARG A 101 -7.24 1.21 19.14
CA ARG A 101 -5.89 0.79 19.56
C ARG A 101 -5.06 0.10 18.47
N GLN A 102 -5.39 0.36 17.21
CA GLN A 102 -4.53 0.05 16.09
C GLN A 102 -3.74 1.30 15.66
N PHE A 103 -2.47 1.10 15.33
CA PHE A 103 -1.54 2.17 14.98
C PHE A 103 -0.88 1.83 13.65
N PHE A 104 -0.68 2.85 12.82
CA PHE A 104 -0.02 2.71 11.52
C PHE A 104 1.04 3.80 11.36
N ASN A 105 2.20 3.42 10.83
CA ASN A 105 3.24 4.35 10.45
C ASN A 105 3.92 3.90 9.15
N PHE A 106 4.31 4.88 8.33
CA PHE A 106 5.11 4.69 7.12
C PHE A 106 6.31 5.64 7.16
N GLU A 107 7.48 5.08 6.94
CA GLU A 107 8.73 5.82 6.84
C GLU A 107 9.39 5.60 5.48
N LYS A 108 10.05 6.64 5.00
CA LYS A 108 10.80 6.60 3.74
C LYS A 108 12.10 7.38 3.89
N VAL A 109 13.19 6.72 3.52
CA VAL A 109 14.51 7.31 3.42
C VAL A 109 14.90 7.42 1.94
N SER A 110 15.26 8.62 1.52
CA SER A 110 15.70 8.92 0.14
C SER A 110 16.70 10.08 0.15
N ARG A 111 17.44 10.29 -0.94
CA ARG A 111 18.45 11.36 -1.02
C ARG A 111 17.82 12.75 -0.92
N ARG A 112 16.57 12.89 -1.38
CA ARG A 112 15.72 14.06 -1.18
C ARG A 112 14.41 13.64 -0.54
N LYS A 113 13.87 14.47 0.34
CA LYS A 113 12.59 14.19 1.05
C LYS A 113 11.40 13.97 0.10
N HIS A 114 11.38 14.66 -1.03
CA HIS A 114 10.29 14.59 -2.01
C HIS A 114 10.84 14.34 -3.41
N MET A 115 10.00 13.77 -4.28
CA MET A 115 10.31 13.52 -5.70
C MET A 115 11.56 12.65 -5.89
N ASP A 116 11.74 11.67 -5.02
CA ASP A 116 12.86 10.74 -5.07
C ASP A 116 12.36 9.31 -4.81
N ILE A 117 13.10 8.34 -5.34
CA ILE A 117 12.83 6.93 -5.12
C ILE A 117 13.34 6.56 -3.72
N ALA A 118 12.62 5.70 -3.01
CA ALA A 118 13.07 5.20 -1.72
C ALA A 118 14.43 4.50 -1.88
N SER A 119 15.39 4.88 -1.06
CA SER A 119 16.57 4.05 -0.80
C SER A 119 16.18 2.88 0.09
N VAL A 120 15.33 3.17 1.09
CA VAL A 120 14.61 2.20 1.93
C VAL A 120 13.27 2.84 2.31
N ASN A 121 12.22 2.04 2.39
CA ASN A 121 10.94 2.43 2.97
C ASN A 121 10.43 1.29 3.85
N SER A 122 9.56 1.62 4.79
CA SER A 122 8.92 0.62 5.65
C SER A 122 7.55 1.11 6.07
N ALA A 123 6.63 0.18 6.23
CA ALA A 123 5.35 0.43 6.87
C ALA A 123 5.11 -0.60 7.96
N ILE A 124 4.52 -0.16 9.07
CA ILE A 124 4.11 -1.04 10.15
C ILE A 124 2.67 -0.72 10.57
N HIS A 125 1.89 -1.76 10.72
CA HIS A 125 0.60 -1.74 11.39
C HIS A 125 0.69 -2.59 12.65
N ILE A 126 0.26 -2.06 13.78
CA ILE A 126 0.24 -2.78 15.05
C ILE A 126 -1.12 -2.64 15.73
N GLN A 127 -1.53 -3.68 16.42
CA GLN A 127 -2.61 -3.65 17.39
C GLN A 127 -1.99 -3.77 18.79
N ALA A 128 -2.28 -2.84 19.69
CA ALA A 128 -1.75 -2.88 21.04
C ALA A 128 -2.86 -2.74 22.09
N GLU A 129 -2.76 -3.50 23.16
CA GLU A 129 -3.69 -3.45 24.29
C GLU A 129 -2.90 -3.47 25.59
N ASN A 130 -3.26 -2.58 26.52
CA ASN A 130 -2.65 -2.48 27.85
C ASN A 130 -1.11 -2.40 27.81
N GLY A 131 -0.57 -1.64 26.85
CA GLY A 131 0.89 -1.47 26.67
C GLY A 131 1.60 -2.65 26.01
N THR A 132 0.87 -3.67 25.53
CA THR A 132 1.43 -4.86 24.89
C THR A 132 0.96 -4.96 23.44
N VAL A 133 1.90 -5.20 22.50
CA VAL A 133 1.58 -5.46 21.09
C VAL A 133 0.96 -6.86 20.97
N GLN A 134 -0.26 -6.93 20.44
CA GLN A 134 -1.01 -8.17 20.20
C GLN A 134 -0.74 -8.71 18.80
N ASN A 135 -0.74 -7.82 17.80
CA ASN A 135 -0.49 -8.16 16.39
C ASN A 135 0.41 -7.09 15.78
N ALA A 136 1.28 -7.51 14.85
CA ALA A 136 2.13 -6.61 14.09
C ALA A 136 2.32 -7.13 12.65
N HIS A 137 2.09 -6.25 11.69
CA HIS A 137 2.38 -6.46 10.28
C HIS A 137 3.40 -5.43 9.83
N LEU A 138 4.58 -5.91 9.44
CA LEU A 138 5.71 -5.10 8.99
C LEU A 138 6.02 -5.42 7.53
N SER A 139 6.25 -4.38 6.74
CA SER A 139 6.74 -4.48 5.37
C SER A 139 7.92 -3.51 5.19
N ALA A 140 9.00 -3.98 4.55
CA ALA A 140 10.24 -3.24 4.33
C ALA A 140 11.01 -3.81 3.13
#